data_AF-A0A1X6ZTT4-F1
#
_entry.id   AF-A0A1X6ZTT4-F1
#
_cell.length_a   1.000
_cell.length_b   1.000
_cell.length_c   1.000
_cell.angle_alpha   90.00
_cell.angle_beta   90.00
_cell.angle_gamma   90.00
#
_symmetry.space_group_name_H-M   'P 1'
#
loop_
_entity.id
_entity.type
_entity.pdbx_description
1 polymer ?
#
loop_
_entity_poly.entity_id
_entity_poly.type
_entity_poly.pdbx_seq_one_letter_code
_entity_poly.pdbx_strand_id
1 'polypeptide(L)' 'MIAMLFALLSLAMLLSYFGMQKFAYAVFAVSIVLSVYWLKFHATSPLTIQL' A
#
# COMPACT_ATOMS: atom_id res chain seq x y z
N MET A 1 6.14 7.21 -1.99
CA MET A 1 4.89 6.57 -1.49
C MET A 1 4.55 5.29 -2.26
N ILE A 2 4.57 5.27 -3.60
CA ILE A 2 4.24 4.05 -4.35
C ILE A 2 5.14 2.84 -3.98
N ALA A 3 6.45 3.04 -3.82
CA ALA A 3 7.38 2.00 -3.40
C ALA A 3 7.06 1.40 -2.01
N MET A 4 6.50 2.20 -1.10
CA MET A 4 6.07 1.73 0.22
C MET A 4 4.86 0.79 0.11
N LEU A 5 3.90 1.09 -0.77
CA LEU A 5 2.74 0.22 -1.02
C LEU A 5 3.18 -1.14 -1.57
N PHE A 6 4.11 -1.14 -2.52
CA PHE A 6 4.72 -2.37 -3.02
C PHE A 6 5.49 -3.13 -1.95
N ALA A 7 6.24 -2.44 -1.08
CA ALA A 7 6.94 -3.08 0.02
C ALA A 7 5.97 -3.75 1.02
N LEU A 8 4.84 -3.10 1.34
CA LEU A 8 3.82 -3.68 2.21
C LEU A 8 3.16 -4.92 1.59
N LEU A 9 2.88 -4.90 0.28
CA LEU A 9 2.35 -6.06 -0.44
C LEU A 9 3.37 -7.21 -0.44
N SER A 10 4.65 -6.93 -0.70
CA SER A 10 5.73 -7.92 -0.60
C SER A 10 5.87 -8.49 0.81
N LEU A 11 5.68 -7.66 1.84
CA LEU A 11 5.70 -8.09 3.24
C LEU A 11 4.50 -8.99 3.55
N ALA A 12 3.31 -8.67 3.05
CA ALA A 12 2.13 -9.54 3.18
C ALA A 12 2.37 -10.92 2.52
N MET A 13 2.99 -10.95 1.34
CA MET A 13 3.38 -12.19 0.67
C MET A 13 4.42 -12.98 1.48
N LEU A 14 5.45 -12.33 2.02
CA LEU A 14 6.44 -12.96 2.89
C LEU A 14 5.81 -13.55 4.15
N LEU A 15 4.92 -12.82 4.82
CA LEU A 15 4.21 -13.33 6.00
C LEU A 15 3.37 -14.56 5.65
N SER A 16 2.69 -14.55 4.51
CA SER A 16 1.92 -15.71 4.03
C SER A 16 2.84 -16.90 3.73
N TYR A 17 4.01 -16.65 3.12
CA TYR A 17 5.02 -17.66 2.85
C TYR A 17 5.53 -18.37 4.13
N PHE A 18 5.70 -17.62 5.22
CA PHE A 18 6.05 -18.19 6.54
C PHE A 18 4.85 -18.80 7.31
N GLY A 19 3.67 -18.91 6.68
CA GLY A 19 2.47 -19.49 7.30
C GLY A 19 1.75 -18.54 8.27
N MET A 20 2.17 -17.28 8.38
CA MET A 20 1.61 -16.28 9.29
C MET A 20 0.35 -15.61 8.73
N GLN A 21 -0.66 -16.42 8.36
CA GLN A 21 -1.84 -15.98 7.59
C GLN A 21 -2.60 -14.80 8.23
N LYS A 22 -2.78 -14.80 9.57
CA LYS A 22 -3.44 -13.70 10.29
C LYS A 22 -2.73 -12.35 10.07
N PHE A 23 -1.40 -12.34 10.16
CA PHE A 23 -0.60 -11.14 9.96
C PHE A 23 -0.54 -10.75 8.48
N ALA A 24 -0.47 -11.73 7.58
CA ALA A 24 -0.52 -11.49 6.13
C ALA A 24 -1.81 -10.76 5.73
N TYR A 25 -2.97 -11.23 6.21
CA TYR A 25 -4.25 -10.57 5.94
C TYR A 25 -4.34 -9.17 6.56
N ALA A 26 -3.83 -8.98 7.78
CA ALA A 26 -3.80 -7.66 8.40
C ALA A 26 -2.96 -6.67 7.59
N VAL A 27 -1.74 -7.04 7.21
CA VAL A 27 -0.84 -6.20 6.40
C VAL A 27 -1.43 -5.95 5.02
N PHE A 28 -2.03 -6.96 4.40
CA PHE A 28 -2.70 -6.81 3.11
C PHE A 28 -3.86 -5.81 3.18
N ALA A 29 -4.74 -5.91 4.18
CA ALA A 29 -5.85 -4.98 4.36
C ALA A 29 -5.37 -3.53 4.55
N VAL A 30 -4.34 -3.32 5.38
CA VAL A 30 -3.71 -1.99 5.56
C VAL A 30 -3.14 -1.47 4.23
N SER A 31 -2.51 -2.34 3.45
CA SER A 31 -1.96 -1.98 2.13
C SER A 31 -3.05 -1.47 1.17
N ILE A 32 -4.21 -2.10 1.17
CA ILE A 32 -5.36 -1.69 0.35
C ILE A 32 -5.89 -0.33 0.79
N VAL A 33 -6.10 -0.11 2.09
CA VAL A 33 -6.59 1.18 2.61
C VAL A 33 -5.63 2.32 2.25
N LEU A 34 -4.33 2.10 2.43
CA LEU A 34 -3.31 3.09 2.06
C LEU A 34 -3.25 3.33 0.55
N SER A 35 -3.47 2.30 -0.26
CA SER A 35 -3.52 2.44 -1.72
C SER A 35 -4.70 3.32 -2.16
N VAL A 36 -5.89 3.10 -1.58
CA VAL A 36 -7.07 3.94 -1.85
C VAL A 36 -6.82 5.39 -1.44
N TYR A 37 -6.24 5.61 -0.26
CA TYR A 37 -5.87 6.95 0.20
C TYR A 37 -4.87 7.61 -0.77
N TRP A 38 -3.83 6.89 -1.17
CA TRP A 38 -2.79 7.40 -2.07
C TRP A 38 -3.38 7.80 -3.43
N LEU A 39 -4.25 6.96 -4.00
CA LEU A 39 -4.96 7.24 -5.24
C LEU A 39 -5.86 8.47 -5.11
N LYS A 40 -6.65 8.57 -4.04
CA LYS A 40 -7.49 9.74 -3.79
C LYS A 40 -6.66 11.00 -3.68
N PHE A 41 -5.55 10.96 -2.95
CA PHE A 41 -4.65 12.09 -2.81
C PHE A 41 -4.11 12.52 -4.18
N HIS A 42 -3.53 11.61 -4.96
CA HIS A 42 -2.95 11.95 -6.27
C HIS A 42 -3.99 12.34 -7.33
N ALA A 43 -5.23 11.86 -7.21
CA ALA A 43 -6.33 12.25 -8.09
C ALA A 43 -6.90 13.63 -7.76
N THR A 44 -6.78 14.11 -6.52
CA THR A 44 -7.36 15.37 -6.05
C THR A 44 -6.32 16.46 -5.80
N SER A 45 -5.05 16.10 -5.68
CA SER A 45 -3.95 17.05 -5.60
C SER A 45 -3.85 17.83 -6.92
N PRO A 46 -3.95 19.17 -6.88
CA PRO A 46 -3.71 19.97 -8.07
C PRO A 46 -2.29 19.72 -8.57
N LEU A 47 -2.15 19.59 -9.88
CA LEU A 47 -0.84 19.45 -10.52
C LEU A 47 -0.11 20.80 -10.36
N THR A 48 0.74 20.91 -9.35
CA THR A 48 1.68 22.05 -9.26
C THR A 48 2.65 21.92 -10.42
N ILE A 49 2.32 22.58 -11.54
CA ILE A 49 3.27 22.87 -12.59
C ILE A 49 4.25 23.88 -11.96
N GLN A 50 5.42 23.39 -11.56
CA GLN A 50 6.54 24.27 -11.26
C GLN A 50 7.00 24.85 -12.60
N LEU A 51 6.50 26.05 -12.90
CA LEU A 51 6.95 26.88 -14.02
C LEU A 51 8.32 27.50 -13.68
#